data_AF-A0A959AKX2-F1
#
_entry.id   AF-A0A959AKX2-F1
#
_cell.length_a   1.000
_cell.length_b   1.000
_cell.length_c   1.000
_cell.angle_alpha   90.00
_cell.angle_beta   90.00
_cell.angle_gamma   90.00
#
_symmetry.space_group_name_H-M   'P 1'
#
loop_
_entity.id
_entity.type
_entity.pdbx_description
1 polymer ?
#
loop_
_entity_poly.entity_id
_entity_poly.type
_entity_poly.pdbx_seq_one_letter_code
_entity_poly.pdbx_strand_id
1 'polypeptide(L)'
;MQRLILFLLFTISMQVVCAQGTTFQIRGRVLDENGEALPGTTLQTDNRQAVTDAAGRFNLEITSKTGWLTVRCIGYFPQRIALDTVRFSGQTARLDIRLKSNAVDLPEIAITSKPMVSVFQEDFRSNLLDYAFAGEDLLLLVQLGKKHLLQLTDDNGRRLTELQLPEPATLLHRSCTGDLHVVSEHHAWEITLAGNRIDTFPRYTAELFYNLVKPCVLEQNGYYFYQKTGAYRQSVQYVYYDPDRQQHLLAIVRDEVAEAELLRRHREILAAYMRTIPDLDRDDILDGYSSLSDPVQVLRPENLTKMAETNGLISAIGFFSTLAQDSVYAPLIKVGPWIYLFDHVNDKLLRIAMEPRQDKTTALAYHHSAGWRKEVLVDAALERVYGRFSAGGGALVLKELNLDTGGIRKTYTPSIAPYLSNNFKMRNGMLYFIGQPNVNIPNRRLYKLNLFTFAE
;
A
#
# COMPACT_ATOMS: atom_id res chain seq x y z
N MET A 1 -38.22 -34.25 -73.04
CA MET A 1 -36.75 -34.18 -73.07
C MET A 1 -36.35 -32.83 -72.46
N GLN A 2 -36.04 -32.79 -71.16
CA GLN A 2 -34.71 -32.98 -70.55
C GLN A 2 -34.00 -31.61 -70.37
N ARG A 3 -33.57 -31.35 -69.12
CA ARG A 3 -32.69 -30.25 -68.64
C ARG A 3 -33.44 -28.92 -68.42
N LEU A 4 -33.63 -28.46 -67.19
CA LEU A 4 -32.55 -28.01 -66.32
C LEU A 4 -32.95 -28.15 -64.83
N ILE A 5 -32.49 -29.24 -64.23
CA ILE A 5 -32.32 -29.40 -62.78
C ILE A 5 -31.14 -28.52 -62.39
N LEU A 6 -31.35 -27.34 -61.80
CA LEU A 6 -30.37 -26.70 -60.89
C LEU A 6 -30.91 -25.40 -60.25
N PHE A 7 -32.05 -25.40 -59.55
CA PHE A 7 -32.37 -24.27 -58.65
C PHE A 7 -33.21 -24.72 -57.44
N LEU A 8 -32.83 -25.87 -56.89
CA LEU A 8 -33.38 -26.42 -55.65
C LEU A 8 -32.23 -26.65 -54.67
N LEU A 9 -31.58 -25.57 -54.20
CA LEU A 9 -30.62 -25.57 -53.08
C LEU A 9 -30.10 -24.14 -52.78
N PHE A 10 -30.99 -23.24 -52.37
CA PHE A 10 -30.57 -22.05 -51.61
C PHE A 10 -31.67 -21.57 -50.66
N THR A 11 -32.29 -22.52 -49.97
CA THR A 11 -33.07 -22.28 -48.74
C THR A 11 -32.30 -22.88 -47.57
N ILE A 12 -31.17 -22.27 -47.23
CA ILE A 12 -30.43 -22.59 -46.01
C ILE A 12 -30.37 -21.31 -45.16
N SER A 13 -31.33 -21.27 -44.24
CA SER A 13 -31.23 -20.80 -42.86
C SER A 13 -30.23 -19.67 -42.60
N MET A 14 -30.74 -18.44 -42.59
CA MET A 14 -30.18 -17.35 -41.82
C MET A 14 -30.51 -17.61 -40.34
N GLN A 15 -29.75 -18.49 -39.68
CA GLN A 15 -29.78 -18.57 -38.22
C GLN A 15 -29.06 -17.34 -37.69
N VAL A 16 -29.83 -16.36 -37.24
CA VAL A 16 -29.34 -15.32 -36.34
C VAL A 16 -28.98 -16.04 -35.05
N VAL A 17 -27.70 -16.34 -34.87
CA VAL A 17 -27.14 -16.70 -33.57
C VAL A 17 -27.21 -15.44 -32.72
N CYS A 18 -28.33 -15.22 -32.05
CA CYS A 18 -28.34 -14.37 -30.87
C CYS A 18 -27.44 -15.04 -29.85
N ALA A 19 -26.21 -14.55 -29.70
CA ALA A 19 -25.46 -14.78 -28.49
C ALA A 19 -26.25 -14.12 -27.34
N GLN A 20 -27.21 -14.85 -26.78
CA GLN A 20 -27.90 -14.46 -25.56
C GLN A 20 -26.91 -14.68 -24.41
N GLY A 21 -26.01 -13.72 -24.21
CA GLY A 21 -25.32 -13.62 -22.94
C GLY A 21 -26.39 -13.45 -21.86
N THR A 22 -26.44 -14.37 -20.90
CA THR A 22 -27.37 -14.26 -19.78
C THR A 22 -27.03 -13.00 -18.99
N THR A 23 -27.96 -12.04 -18.94
CA THR A 23 -27.79 -10.80 -18.18
C THR A 23 -28.53 -10.89 -16.86
N PHE A 24 -27.95 -10.32 -15.82
CA PHE A 24 -28.53 -10.21 -14.49
C PHE A 24 -28.64 -8.73 -14.13
N GLN A 25 -29.61 -8.38 -13.30
CA GLN A 25 -29.88 -7.00 -12.89
C GLN A 25 -29.72 -6.88 -11.38
N ILE A 26 -28.89 -5.96 -10.91
CA ILE A 26 -28.80 -5.57 -9.51
C ILE A 26 -29.48 -4.21 -9.37
N ARG A 27 -30.50 -4.16 -8.50
CA ARG A 27 -31.24 -2.94 -8.18
C ARG A 27 -31.11 -2.62 -6.71
N GLY A 28 -31.06 -1.34 -6.37
CA GLY A 28 -31.05 -0.95 -4.97
C GLY A 28 -30.82 0.53 -4.79
N ARG A 29 -30.45 0.90 -3.56
CA ARG A 29 -30.06 2.27 -3.21
C ARG A 29 -28.67 2.30 -2.60
N VAL A 30 -27.95 3.38 -2.86
CA VAL A 30 -26.78 3.76 -2.08
C VAL A 30 -27.21 4.86 -1.12
N LEU A 31 -26.95 4.65 0.17
CA LEU A 31 -27.26 5.54 1.26
C LEU A 31 -26.00 5.87 2.07
N ASP A 32 -26.05 6.94 2.85
CA ASP A 32 -25.04 7.22 3.88
C ASP A 32 -25.33 6.48 5.21
N GLU A 33 -24.51 6.73 6.23
CA GLU A 33 -24.70 6.22 7.59
C GLU A 33 -26.00 6.66 8.27
N ASN A 34 -26.56 7.83 7.90
CA ASN A 34 -27.80 8.39 8.43
C ASN A 34 -29.05 7.87 7.70
N GLY A 35 -28.85 7.16 6.58
CA GLY A 35 -29.93 6.66 5.72
C GLY A 35 -30.38 7.66 4.64
N GLU A 36 -29.65 8.76 4.45
CA GLU A 36 -29.85 9.72 3.37
C GLU A 36 -29.34 9.15 2.04
N ALA A 37 -29.95 9.57 0.93
CA ALA A 37 -29.60 9.06 -0.39
C ALA A 37 -28.31 9.68 -0.91
N LEU A 38 -27.44 8.86 -1.53
CA LEU A 38 -26.18 9.30 -2.14
C LEU A 38 -26.28 9.36 -3.67
N PRO A 39 -26.68 10.51 -4.26
CA PRO A 39 -26.71 10.69 -5.71
C PRO A 39 -25.30 10.79 -6.31
N GLY A 40 -25.15 10.40 -7.58
CA GLY A 40 -23.86 10.48 -8.28
C GLY A 40 -22.82 9.45 -7.84
N THR A 41 -23.20 8.45 -7.06
CA THR A 41 -22.34 7.33 -6.67
C THR A 41 -22.10 6.43 -7.88
N THR A 42 -20.84 6.15 -8.19
CA THR A 42 -20.44 5.23 -9.26
C THR A 42 -20.42 3.80 -8.75
N LEU A 43 -21.14 2.90 -9.42
CA LEU A 43 -21.07 1.45 -9.24
C LEU A 43 -20.40 0.84 -10.46
N GLN A 44 -19.37 0.04 -10.26
CA GLN A 44 -18.55 -0.51 -11.33
C GLN A 44 -18.25 -1.98 -11.09
N THR A 45 -18.39 -2.78 -12.14
CA THR A 45 -17.83 -4.14 -12.27
C THR A 45 -16.80 -4.13 -13.39
N ASP A 46 -16.14 -5.27 -13.66
CA ASP A 46 -15.08 -5.38 -14.66
C ASP A 46 -15.45 -4.78 -16.03
N ASN A 47 -16.73 -4.90 -16.45
CA ASN A 47 -17.18 -4.51 -17.79
C ASN A 47 -18.43 -3.60 -17.82
N ARG A 48 -19.01 -3.24 -16.67
CA ARG A 48 -20.28 -2.50 -16.60
C ARG A 48 -20.24 -1.47 -15.49
N GLN A 49 -20.87 -0.32 -15.73
CA GLN A 49 -20.95 0.80 -14.81
C GLN A 49 -22.40 1.30 -14.70
N ALA A 50 -22.78 1.78 -13.53
CA ALA A 50 -24.00 2.53 -13.28
C ALA A 50 -23.70 3.72 -12.35
N VAL A 51 -24.57 4.73 -12.37
CA VAL A 51 -24.50 5.88 -11.46
C VAL A 51 -25.85 6.01 -10.76
N THR A 52 -25.85 6.37 -9.47
CA THR A 52 -27.09 6.56 -8.72
C THR A 52 -27.83 7.85 -9.09
N ASP A 53 -29.16 7.79 -9.06
CA ASP A 53 -30.05 8.94 -9.26
C ASP A 53 -30.18 9.84 -8.02
N ALA A 54 -31.00 10.89 -8.11
CA ALA A 54 -31.26 11.83 -7.01
C ALA A 54 -31.83 11.18 -5.73
N ALA A 55 -32.45 10.01 -5.84
CA ALA A 55 -32.97 9.23 -4.71
C ALA A 55 -32.00 8.10 -4.29
N GLY A 56 -30.75 8.15 -4.77
CA GLY A 56 -29.70 7.17 -4.50
C GLY A 56 -29.93 5.83 -5.19
N ARG A 57 -30.91 5.70 -6.09
CA ARG A 57 -31.26 4.42 -6.72
C ARG A 57 -30.34 4.13 -7.88
N PHE A 58 -30.01 2.86 -8.06
CA PHE A 58 -29.27 2.36 -9.22
C PHE A 58 -29.94 1.14 -9.83
N ASN A 59 -29.65 0.91 -11.10
CA ASN A 59 -29.92 -0.34 -11.79
C ASN A 59 -28.68 -0.70 -12.61
N LEU A 60 -27.99 -1.78 -12.21
CA LEU A 60 -26.76 -2.22 -12.84
C LEU A 60 -26.98 -3.59 -13.49
N GLU A 61 -26.69 -3.65 -14.78
CA GLU A 61 -26.67 -4.91 -15.52
C GLU A 61 -25.29 -5.57 -15.42
N ILE A 62 -25.26 -6.86 -15.14
CA ILE A 62 -24.04 -7.66 -15.07
C ILE A 62 -24.19 -8.92 -15.94
N THR A 63 -23.07 -9.45 -16.42
CA THR A 63 -23.03 -10.67 -17.25
C THR A 63 -22.55 -11.90 -16.47
N SER A 64 -22.06 -11.71 -15.24
CA SER A 64 -21.62 -12.79 -14.35
C SER A 64 -22.13 -12.54 -12.93
N LYS A 65 -22.49 -13.61 -12.22
CA LYS A 65 -22.77 -13.57 -10.77
C LYS A 65 -21.51 -13.74 -9.92
N THR A 66 -20.34 -13.79 -10.54
CA THR A 66 -19.03 -13.85 -9.90
C THR A 66 -18.22 -12.61 -10.27
N GLY A 67 -17.30 -12.21 -9.40
CA GLY A 67 -16.51 -10.99 -9.56
C GLY A 67 -16.90 -9.92 -8.54
N TRP A 68 -16.52 -8.68 -8.82
CA TRP A 68 -16.54 -7.59 -7.84
C TRP A 68 -17.43 -6.44 -8.29
N LEU A 69 -18.18 -5.89 -7.33
CA LEU A 69 -18.89 -4.62 -7.46
C LEU A 69 -18.18 -3.56 -6.61
N THR A 70 -17.53 -2.61 -7.25
CA THR A 70 -16.87 -1.47 -6.63
C THR A 70 -17.81 -0.28 -6.61
N VAL A 71 -18.00 0.33 -5.44
CA VAL A 71 -18.92 1.45 -5.20
C VAL A 71 -18.09 2.63 -4.71
N ARG A 72 -18.11 3.76 -5.44
CA ARG A 72 -17.32 4.95 -5.15
C ARG A 72 -18.21 6.19 -5.13
N CYS A 73 -18.09 6.98 -4.07
CA CYS A 73 -18.72 8.30 -3.97
C CYS A 73 -17.69 9.29 -3.40
N ILE A 74 -17.68 10.52 -3.91
CA ILE A 74 -16.81 11.59 -3.41
C ILE A 74 -17.22 11.93 -1.99
N GLY A 75 -16.27 12.03 -1.07
CA GLY A 75 -16.57 12.29 0.34
C GLY A 75 -16.90 11.04 1.16
N TYR A 76 -16.78 9.84 0.59
CA TYR A 76 -17.08 8.58 1.27
C TYR A 76 -15.94 7.56 1.09
N PHE A 77 -15.84 6.61 2.02
CA PHE A 77 -14.94 5.47 1.84
C PHE A 77 -15.49 4.53 0.75
N PRO A 78 -14.66 4.11 -0.24
CA PRO A 78 -15.11 3.19 -1.27
C PRO A 78 -15.42 1.81 -0.66
N GLN A 79 -16.37 1.11 -1.26
CA GLN A 79 -16.77 -0.23 -0.82
C GLN A 79 -16.72 -1.22 -1.99
N ARG A 80 -16.16 -2.41 -1.76
CA ARG A 80 -16.15 -3.52 -2.72
C ARG A 80 -16.99 -4.68 -2.20
N ILE A 81 -17.91 -5.15 -3.04
CA ILE A 81 -18.87 -6.21 -2.72
C ILE A 81 -18.62 -7.41 -3.64
N ALA A 82 -18.54 -8.58 -3.01
CA ALA A 82 -18.41 -9.87 -3.68
C ALA A 82 -19.74 -10.29 -4.32
N LEU A 83 -19.80 -10.40 -5.66
CA LEU A 83 -21.06 -10.68 -6.38
C LEU A 83 -21.63 -12.07 -6.06
N ASP A 84 -20.79 -13.02 -5.71
CA ASP A 84 -21.16 -14.36 -5.26
C ASP A 84 -21.89 -14.37 -3.91
N THR A 85 -21.71 -13.33 -3.09
CA THR A 85 -22.46 -13.14 -1.83
C THR A 85 -23.84 -12.51 -2.05
N VAL A 86 -24.11 -11.98 -3.25
CA VAL A 86 -25.38 -11.32 -3.57
C VAL A 86 -26.45 -12.37 -3.88
N ARG A 87 -27.60 -12.28 -3.19
CA ARG A 87 -28.72 -13.21 -3.37
C ARG A 87 -29.58 -12.78 -4.56
N PHE A 88 -29.58 -13.58 -5.62
CA PHE A 88 -30.43 -13.39 -6.79
C PHE A 88 -31.74 -14.17 -6.66
N SER A 89 -32.86 -13.51 -6.97
CA SER A 89 -34.14 -14.17 -7.25
C SER A 89 -34.36 -14.16 -8.77
N GLY A 90 -34.13 -15.32 -9.40
CA GLY A 90 -34.07 -15.43 -10.86
C GLY A 90 -32.89 -14.63 -11.44
N GLN A 91 -33.21 -13.66 -12.31
CA GLN A 91 -32.24 -12.77 -12.93
C GLN A 91 -32.04 -11.43 -12.21
N THR A 92 -32.77 -11.17 -11.12
CA THR A 92 -32.71 -9.89 -10.41
C THR A 92 -32.22 -10.08 -8.97
N ALA A 93 -31.36 -9.19 -8.50
CA ALA A 93 -30.99 -9.06 -7.10
C ALA A 93 -31.37 -7.68 -6.56
N ARG A 94 -31.70 -7.62 -5.27
CA ARG A 94 -31.85 -6.36 -4.55
C ARG A 94 -30.71 -6.18 -3.56
N LEU A 95 -30.00 -5.06 -3.65
CA LEU A 95 -28.83 -4.78 -2.83
C LEU A 95 -28.82 -3.30 -2.42
N ASP A 96 -29.14 -3.03 -1.17
CA ASP A 96 -29.00 -1.69 -0.60
C ASP A 96 -27.61 -1.57 0.04
N ILE A 97 -26.89 -0.51 -0.30
CA ILE A 97 -25.48 -0.27 0.04
C ILE A 97 -25.44 0.95 0.94
N ARG A 98 -24.66 0.87 2.04
CA ARG A 98 -24.43 2.00 2.93
C ARG A 98 -22.95 2.35 2.92
N LEU A 99 -22.63 3.55 2.47
CA LEU A 99 -21.27 4.09 2.54
C LEU A 99 -21.10 4.88 3.83
N LYS A 100 -19.88 4.86 4.37
CA LYS A 100 -19.49 5.73 5.49
C LYS A 100 -18.80 6.98 4.96
N SER A 101 -19.23 8.15 5.42
CA SER A 101 -18.57 9.42 5.12
C SER A 101 -17.08 9.37 5.48
N ASN A 102 -16.25 9.98 4.64
CA ASN A 102 -14.85 10.25 4.92
C ASN A 102 -14.63 11.71 5.36
N ALA A 103 -15.72 12.48 5.51
CA ALA A 103 -15.67 13.86 5.94
C ALA A 103 -14.96 13.96 7.29
N VAL A 104 -13.96 14.84 7.32
CA VAL A 104 -13.24 15.17 8.52
C VAL A 104 -14.07 16.22 9.24
N ASP A 105 -14.93 15.79 10.16
CA ASP A 105 -15.29 16.69 11.23
C ASP A 105 -13.98 16.97 11.96
N LEU A 106 -13.46 18.19 11.79
CA LEU A 106 -12.36 18.66 12.63
C LEU A 106 -12.86 18.47 14.06
N PRO A 107 -12.31 17.51 14.84
CA PRO A 107 -12.74 17.40 16.21
C PRO A 107 -12.49 18.77 16.81
N GLU A 108 -13.51 19.34 17.47
CA GLU A 108 -13.26 20.38 18.45
C GLU A 108 -12.09 19.84 19.27
N ILE A 109 -10.99 20.59 19.33
CA ILE A 109 -9.74 20.13 19.95
C ILE A 109 -10.08 19.90 21.41
N ALA A 110 -10.56 18.70 21.72
CA ALA A 110 -10.87 18.28 23.06
C ALA A 110 -9.49 18.23 23.69
N ILE A 111 -9.19 19.25 24.51
CA ILE A 111 -7.99 19.32 25.33
C ILE A 111 -8.09 18.11 26.25
N THR A 112 -7.61 16.98 25.76
CA THR A 112 -7.65 15.72 26.47
C THR A 112 -6.54 15.82 27.49
N SER A 113 -6.88 15.67 28.78
CA SER A 113 -5.91 15.76 29.88
C SER A 113 -4.80 14.70 29.80
N LYS A 114 -4.97 13.66 28.98
CA LYS A 114 -3.95 12.68 28.63
C LYS A 114 -3.55 12.84 27.16
N PRO A 115 -2.34 13.37 26.88
CA PRO A 115 -1.92 13.65 25.51
C PRO A 115 -1.58 12.38 24.68
N MET A 116 -1.51 11.22 25.33
CA MET A 116 -1.29 9.91 24.70
C MET A 116 -2.15 8.84 25.38
N VAL A 117 -2.79 7.99 24.57
CA VAL A 117 -3.66 6.89 25.01
C VAL A 117 -3.24 5.57 24.35
N SER A 118 -3.36 4.47 25.07
CA SER A 118 -3.15 3.11 24.53
C SER A 118 -4.45 2.60 23.93
N VAL A 119 -4.43 2.27 22.63
CA VAL A 119 -5.57 1.70 21.89
C VAL A 119 -5.55 0.16 21.99
N PHE A 120 -4.37 -0.45 22.00
CA PHE A 120 -4.19 -1.89 22.16
C PHE A 120 -2.98 -2.17 23.04
N GLN A 121 -3.05 -3.19 23.90
CA GLN A 121 -1.95 -3.59 24.76
C GLN A 121 -1.70 -5.10 24.62
N GLU A 122 -0.45 -5.46 24.31
CA GLU A 122 -0.01 -6.86 24.29
C GLU A 122 0.01 -7.46 25.71
N ASP A 123 -0.28 -8.75 25.77
CA ASP A 123 -0.17 -9.58 26.97
C ASP A 123 0.58 -10.88 26.66
N PHE A 124 0.69 -11.79 27.63
CA PHE A 124 1.42 -13.06 27.46
C PHE A 124 0.83 -13.99 26.38
N ARG A 125 -0.36 -13.68 25.85
CA ARG A 125 -1.05 -14.49 24.84
C ARG A 125 -1.25 -13.74 23.54
N SER A 126 -1.11 -12.41 23.52
CA SER A 126 -1.45 -11.56 22.39
C SER A 126 -0.30 -10.66 21.97
N ASN A 127 0.05 -10.73 20.68
CA ASN A 127 1.04 -9.86 20.06
C ASN A 127 0.39 -9.05 18.93
N LEU A 128 0.67 -7.75 18.87
CA LEU A 128 0.24 -6.87 17.80
C LEU A 128 1.28 -6.91 16.67
N LEU A 129 0.94 -7.48 15.54
CA LEU A 129 1.87 -7.61 14.42
C LEU A 129 1.88 -6.35 13.55
N ASP A 130 0.69 -5.84 13.23
CA ASP A 130 0.52 -4.64 12.41
C ASP A 130 -0.85 -4.00 12.64
N TYR A 131 -1.07 -2.80 12.12
CA TYR A 131 -2.36 -2.12 12.12
C TYR A 131 -2.54 -1.26 10.87
N ALA A 132 -3.78 -1.01 10.46
CA ALA A 132 -4.11 -0.06 9.41
C ALA A 132 -5.38 0.71 9.74
N PHE A 133 -5.50 1.93 9.23
CA PHE A 133 -6.77 2.65 9.25
C PHE A 133 -7.78 1.92 8.37
N ALA A 134 -9.02 1.79 8.83
CA ALA A 134 -10.11 1.12 8.15
C ALA A 134 -11.35 2.02 8.22
N GLY A 135 -11.40 3.04 7.36
CA GLY A 135 -12.37 4.11 7.51
C GLY A 135 -12.04 4.99 8.72
N GLU A 136 -13.01 5.19 9.60
CA GLU A 136 -12.84 5.78 10.94
C GLU A 136 -12.23 4.81 11.96
N ASP A 137 -12.37 3.51 11.72
CA ASP A 137 -11.94 2.45 12.62
C ASP A 137 -10.46 2.09 12.38
N LEU A 138 -9.97 1.16 13.20
CA LEU A 138 -8.66 0.54 13.10
C LEU A 138 -8.80 -0.95 12.85
N LEU A 139 -8.05 -1.46 11.88
CA LEU A 139 -7.89 -2.89 11.66
C LEU A 139 -6.54 -3.32 12.23
N LEU A 140 -6.57 -4.20 13.22
CA LEU A 140 -5.39 -4.74 13.89
C LEU A 140 -5.12 -6.16 13.41
N LEU A 141 -3.87 -6.48 13.12
CA LEU A 141 -3.41 -7.85 12.91
C LEU A 141 -2.77 -8.36 14.20
N VAL A 142 -3.45 -9.29 14.86
CA VAL A 142 -3.11 -9.77 16.19
C VAL A 142 -2.83 -11.26 16.16
N GLN A 143 -1.69 -11.67 16.72
CA GLN A 143 -1.41 -13.06 17.03
C GLN A 143 -1.93 -13.38 18.43
N LEU A 144 -2.86 -14.32 18.55
CA LEU A 144 -3.37 -14.83 19.82
C LEU A 144 -2.94 -16.30 19.98
N GLY A 145 -1.89 -16.55 20.74
CA GLY A 145 -1.21 -17.84 20.82
C GLY A 145 -0.69 -18.26 19.44
N LYS A 146 -1.27 -19.32 18.86
CA LYS A 146 -0.94 -19.80 17.50
C LYS A 146 -1.84 -19.21 16.41
N LYS A 147 -2.96 -18.59 16.79
CA LYS A 147 -3.95 -18.07 15.84
C LYS A 147 -3.57 -16.65 15.42
N HIS A 148 -3.86 -16.30 14.19
CA HIS A 148 -3.76 -14.93 13.70
C HIS A 148 -5.15 -14.42 13.41
N LEU A 149 -5.44 -13.20 13.87
CA LEU A 149 -6.76 -12.59 13.84
C LEU A 149 -6.65 -11.20 13.20
N LEU A 150 -7.64 -10.86 12.38
CA LEU A 150 -7.96 -9.47 12.10
C LEU A 150 -8.97 -9.00 13.14
N GLN A 151 -8.68 -7.91 13.85
CA GLN A 151 -9.59 -7.30 14.81
C GLN A 151 -9.92 -5.90 14.35
N LEU A 152 -11.21 -5.62 14.12
CA LEU A 152 -11.68 -4.26 13.87
C LEU A 152 -12.00 -3.63 15.21
N THR A 153 -11.40 -2.48 15.50
CA THR A 153 -11.61 -1.72 16.74
C THR A 153 -12.00 -0.30 16.41
N ASP A 154 -12.81 0.31 17.26
CA ASP A 154 -12.98 1.76 17.20
C ASP A 154 -11.70 2.48 17.65
N ASP A 155 -11.71 3.80 17.55
CA ASP A 155 -10.60 4.67 17.87
C ASP A 155 -10.20 4.69 19.36
N ASN A 156 -11.02 4.11 20.24
CA ASN A 156 -10.75 3.95 21.67
C ASN A 156 -10.26 2.53 22.01
N GLY A 157 -10.11 1.65 21.01
CA GLY A 157 -9.65 0.28 21.19
C GLY A 157 -10.75 -0.72 21.55
N ARG A 158 -12.03 -0.32 21.52
CA ARG A 158 -13.12 -1.26 21.73
C ARG A 158 -13.26 -2.13 20.48
N ARG A 159 -13.13 -3.44 20.66
CA ARG A 159 -13.28 -4.42 19.58
C ARG A 159 -14.73 -4.44 19.08
N LEU A 160 -14.90 -4.17 17.79
CA LEU A 160 -16.18 -4.20 17.08
C LEU A 160 -16.44 -5.60 16.53
N THR A 161 -15.43 -6.23 15.93
CA THR A 161 -15.51 -7.58 15.36
C THR A 161 -14.12 -8.19 15.19
N GLU A 162 -14.07 -9.48 14.90
CA GLU A 162 -12.83 -10.18 14.56
C GLU A 162 -13.05 -11.28 13.52
N LEU A 163 -11.98 -11.60 12.79
CA LEU A 163 -11.93 -12.69 11.84
C LEU A 163 -10.65 -13.50 12.08
N GLN A 164 -10.79 -14.80 12.29
CA GLN A 164 -9.63 -15.70 12.36
C GLN A 164 -9.11 -15.98 10.95
N LEU A 165 -7.82 -15.76 10.74
CA LEU A 165 -7.13 -16.06 9.49
C LEU A 165 -6.85 -17.56 9.35
N PRO A 166 -6.88 -18.09 8.11
CA PRO A 166 -6.64 -19.52 7.87
C PRO A 166 -5.18 -19.92 8.08
N GLU A 167 -4.24 -18.97 7.99
CA GLU A 167 -2.81 -19.19 8.17
C GLU A 167 -2.13 -17.94 8.78
N PRO A 168 -0.90 -18.08 9.34
CA PRO A 168 -0.18 -16.96 9.92
C PRO A 168 0.09 -15.85 8.91
N ALA A 169 -0.26 -14.62 9.27
CA ALA A 169 -0.02 -13.43 8.47
C ALA A 169 0.80 -12.42 9.26
N THR A 170 1.60 -11.61 8.57
CA THR A 170 2.59 -10.72 9.21
C THR A 170 2.44 -9.26 8.82
N LEU A 171 1.66 -8.96 7.77
CA LEU A 171 1.58 -7.62 7.19
C LEU A 171 0.15 -7.23 6.87
N LEU A 172 -0.21 -5.99 7.20
CA LEU A 172 -1.36 -5.27 6.65
C LEU A 172 -0.86 -4.19 5.67
N HIS A 173 -1.38 -4.22 4.45
CA HIS A 173 -0.98 -3.31 3.41
C HIS A 173 -2.19 -2.66 2.76
N ARG A 174 -2.18 -1.33 2.64
CA ARG A 174 -3.16 -0.59 1.85
C ARG A 174 -2.61 -0.45 0.44
N SER A 175 -3.32 -0.99 -0.55
CA SER A 175 -2.96 -0.84 -1.95
C SER A 175 -3.15 0.62 -2.41
N CYS A 176 -2.58 0.97 -3.56
CA CYS A 176 -2.79 2.27 -4.19
C CYS A 176 -4.26 2.58 -4.52
N THR A 177 -5.11 1.56 -4.70
CA THR A 177 -6.55 1.71 -4.96
C THR A 177 -7.37 1.95 -3.70
N GLY A 178 -6.73 1.86 -2.52
CA GLY A 178 -7.35 2.07 -1.21
C GLY A 178 -7.85 0.79 -0.53
N ASP A 179 -7.71 -0.37 -1.15
CA ASP A 179 -8.13 -1.63 -0.54
C ASP A 179 -7.08 -2.12 0.47
N LEU A 180 -7.51 -2.78 1.54
CA LEU A 180 -6.60 -3.38 2.52
C LEU A 180 -6.32 -4.83 2.14
N HIS A 181 -5.08 -5.25 2.29
CA HIS A 181 -4.62 -6.60 2.06
C HIS A 181 -3.92 -7.10 3.32
N VAL A 182 -4.11 -8.37 3.63
CA VAL A 182 -3.32 -9.07 4.63
C VAL A 182 -2.47 -10.12 3.92
N VAL A 183 -1.22 -10.25 4.38
CA VAL A 183 -0.19 -11.01 3.66
C VAL A 183 0.47 -12.01 4.61
N SER A 184 0.52 -13.26 4.17
CA SER A 184 1.23 -14.37 4.79
C SER A 184 2.53 -14.66 4.04
N GLU A 185 3.21 -15.74 4.45
CA GLU A 185 4.41 -16.21 3.77
C GLU A 185 4.15 -16.64 2.31
N HIS A 186 3.00 -17.28 2.04
CA HIS A 186 2.71 -17.90 0.74
C HIS A 186 1.59 -17.20 -0.04
N HIS A 187 0.75 -16.43 0.64
CA HIS A 187 -0.46 -15.89 0.06
C HIS A 187 -0.74 -14.46 0.54
N ALA A 188 -1.64 -13.80 -0.16
CA ALA A 188 -2.27 -12.57 0.26
C ALA A 188 -3.76 -12.65 -0.07
N TRP A 189 -4.55 -11.84 0.62
CA TRP A 189 -5.95 -11.64 0.31
C TRP A 189 -6.37 -10.23 0.67
N GLU A 190 -7.25 -9.70 -0.17
CA GLU A 190 -7.88 -8.41 0.06
C GLU A 190 -8.97 -8.55 1.13
N ILE A 191 -9.09 -7.53 1.97
CA ILE A 191 -9.97 -7.44 3.12
C ILE A 191 -11.12 -6.50 2.74
N THR A 192 -12.35 -6.96 2.97
CA THR A 192 -13.54 -6.12 2.80
C THR A 192 -14.29 -5.98 4.12
N LEU A 193 -14.97 -4.84 4.27
CA LEU A 193 -15.78 -4.52 5.42
C LEU A 193 -17.24 -4.42 4.97
N ALA A 194 -18.06 -5.36 5.43
CA ALA A 194 -19.50 -5.36 5.19
C ALA A 194 -20.21 -4.88 6.47
N GLY A 195 -20.32 -3.55 6.63
CA GLY A 195 -20.73 -2.95 7.90
C GLY A 195 -19.67 -3.20 8.99
N ASN A 196 -20.07 -3.80 10.11
CA ASN A 196 -19.17 -4.16 11.21
C ASN A 196 -18.66 -5.61 11.10
N ARG A 197 -18.62 -6.20 9.90
CA ARG A 197 -18.07 -7.55 9.69
C ARG A 197 -16.85 -7.48 8.79
N ILE A 198 -15.77 -8.13 9.23
CA ILE A 198 -14.59 -8.35 8.40
C ILE A 198 -14.87 -9.58 7.53
N ASP A 199 -14.62 -9.45 6.25
CA ASP A 199 -14.61 -10.55 5.29
C ASP A 199 -13.35 -10.46 4.43
N THR A 200 -13.04 -11.52 3.71
CA THR A 200 -11.86 -11.55 2.82
C THR A 200 -12.23 -12.08 1.46
N PHE A 201 -11.63 -11.48 0.44
CA PHE A 201 -11.68 -12.01 -0.91
C PHE A 201 -10.82 -13.28 -1.04
N PRO A 202 -11.00 -14.06 -2.13
CA PRO A 202 -10.20 -15.24 -2.39
C PRO A 202 -8.69 -14.95 -2.33
N ARG A 203 -7.96 -15.94 -1.80
CA ARG A 203 -6.52 -15.87 -1.66
C ARG A 203 -5.83 -15.91 -3.02
N TYR A 204 -4.73 -15.17 -3.14
CA TYR A 204 -3.81 -15.22 -4.26
C TYR A 204 -2.38 -15.34 -3.74
N THR A 205 -1.39 -15.60 -4.60
CA THR A 205 -0.01 -15.86 -4.16
C THR A 205 0.65 -14.60 -3.59
N ALA A 206 1.52 -14.76 -2.59
CA ALA A 206 2.32 -13.66 -2.05
C ALA A 206 3.21 -13.04 -3.13
N GLU A 207 3.70 -13.82 -4.09
CA GLU A 207 4.46 -13.33 -5.23
C GLU A 207 3.69 -12.29 -6.04
N LEU A 208 2.42 -12.56 -6.40
CA LEU A 208 1.58 -11.60 -7.11
C LEU A 208 1.37 -10.32 -6.28
N PHE A 209 1.23 -10.44 -4.95
CA PHE A 209 1.17 -9.27 -4.08
C PHE A 209 2.45 -8.42 -4.17
N TYR A 210 3.62 -9.04 -4.02
CA TYR A 210 4.91 -8.33 -4.04
C TYR A 210 5.27 -7.77 -5.41
N ASN A 211 4.77 -8.35 -6.51
CA ASN A 211 5.07 -7.92 -7.87
C ASN A 211 4.06 -6.92 -8.44
N LEU A 212 2.79 -6.94 -8.00
CA LEU A 212 1.72 -6.12 -8.58
C LEU A 212 1.06 -5.17 -7.59
N VAL A 213 0.78 -5.61 -6.37
CA VAL A 213 0.01 -4.81 -5.40
C VAL A 213 0.94 -3.87 -4.62
N LYS A 214 1.96 -4.42 -3.96
CA LYS A 214 2.91 -3.67 -3.14
C LYS A 214 3.66 -2.58 -3.91
N PRO A 215 4.08 -2.80 -5.18
CA PRO A 215 4.77 -1.77 -5.94
C PRO A 215 3.86 -0.62 -6.39
N CYS A 216 2.55 -0.80 -6.40
CA CYS A 216 1.62 0.28 -6.74
C CYS A 216 1.52 1.25 -5.55
N VAL A 217 2.05 2.46 -5.73
CA VAL A 217 2.16 3.46 -4.65
C VAL A 217 1.01 4.46 -4.64
N LEU A 218 0.39 4.71 -5.79
CA LEU A 218 -0.65 5.73 -5.92
C LEU A 218 -1.59 5.43 -7.09
N GLU A 219 -2.88 5.74 -6.91
CA GLU A 219 -3.87 5.84 -7.97
C GLU A 219 -4.51 7.24 -7.93
N GLN A 220 -4.64 7.88 -9.09
CA GLN A 220 -5.36 9.14 -9.23
C GLN A 220 -5.99 9.24 -10.62
N ASN A 221 -7.31 9.38 -10.68
CA ASN A 221 -8.07 9.60 -11.92
C ASN A 221 -7.76 8.53 -13.00
N GLY A 222 -7.57 7.28 -12.59
CA GLY A 222 -7.23 6.19 -13.51
C GLY A 222 -5.75 6.12 -13.90
N TYR A 223 -4.91 7.03 -13.41
CA TYR A 223 -3.45 6.89 -13.48
C TYR A 223 -2.96 6.01 -12.33
N TYR A 224 -2.17 5.00 -12.64
CA TYR A 224 -1.59 4.07 -11.65
C TYR A 224 -0.08 4.21 -11.61
N PHE A 225 0.48 4.56 -10.45
CA PHE A 225 1.90 4.80 -10.25
C PHE A 225 2.56 3.61 -9.57
N TYR A 226 3.63 3.11 -10.17
CA TYR A 226 4.38 1.96 -9.72
C TYR A 226 5.82 2.33 -9.39
N GLN A 227 6.29 1.83 -8.25
CA GLN A 227 7.66 1.95 -7.79
C GLN A 227 8.45 0.69 -8.16
N LYS A 228 9.59 0.87 -8.80
CA LYS A 228 10.57 -0.19 -9.02
C LYS A 228 11.88 0.17 -8.32
N THR A 229 12.39 -0.75 -7.52
CA THR A 229 13.70 -0.59 -6.89
C THR A 229 14.79 -1.04 -7.85
N GLY A 230 15.82 -0.23 -8.03
CA GLY A 230 16.98 -0.55 -8.86
C GLY A 230 18.09 -1.29 -8.10
N ALA A 231 19.27 -1.32 -8.69
CA ALA A 231 20.41 -2.10 -8.18
C ALA A 231 20.77 -1.69 -6.73
N TYR A 232 20.97 -2.70 -5.88
CA TYR A 232 21.35 -2.54 -4.47
C TYR A 232 20.50 -1.55 -3.67
N ARG A 233 19.27 -1.30 -4.11
CA ARG A 233 18.35 -0.30 -3.53
C ARG A 233 18.90 1.13 -3.54
N GLN A 234 19.88 1.41 -4.42
CA GLN A 234 20.48 2.73 -4.62
C GLN A 234 19.79 3.54 -5.72
N SER A 235 18.70 3.02 -6.26
CA SER A 235 17.81 3.78 -7.13
C SER A 235 16.36 3.34 -6.96
N VAL A 236 15.48 4.30 -7.19
CA VAL A 236 14.04 4.11 -7.25
C VAL A 236 13.55 4.71 -8.57
N GLN A 237 12.85 3.91 -9.35
CA GLN A 237 12.20 4.31 -10.58
C GLN A 237 10.69 4.35 -10.36
N TYR A 238 10.07 5.44 -10.77
CA TYR A 238 8.62 5.57 -10.82
C TYR A 238 8.15 5.52 -12.27
N VAL A 239 7.26 4.58 -12.58
CA VAL A 239 6.52 4.51 -13.84
C VAL A 239 5.04 4.70 -13.55
N TYR A 240 4.28 5.19 -14.51
CA TYR A 240 2.83 5.23 -14.38
C TYR A 240 2.14 4.72 -15.64
N TYR A 241 0.95 4.17 -15.45
CA TYR A 241 0.04 3.84 -16.54
C TYR A 241 -1.05 4.90 -16.60
N ASP A 242 -1.32 5.43 -17.78
CA ASP A 242 -2.43 6.37 -18.01
C ASP A 242 -3.79 5.64 -18.12
N PRO A 243 -4.93 6.38 -18.22
CA PRO A 243 -6.24 5.76 -18.38
C PRO A 243 -6.37 4.85 -19.61
N ASP A 244 -5.57 5.08 -20.65
CA ASP A 244 -5.49 4.26 -21.87
C ASP A 244 -4.53 3.06 -21.71
N ARG A 245 -4.00 2.84 -20.49
CA ARG A 245 -3.09 1.78 -20.09
C ARG A 245 -1.72 1.84 -20.77
N GLN A 246 -1.31 2.99 -21.27
CA GLN A 246 0.04 3.19 -21.78
C GLN A 246 0.99 3.48 -20.63
N GLN A 247 2.17 2.86 -20.68
CA GLN A 247 3.19 3.03 -19.66
C GLN A 247 4.08 4.24 -19.97
N HIS A 248 4.35 5.05 -18.95
CA HIS A 248 5.20 6.23 -19.02
C HIS A 248 6.23 6.21 -17.88
N LEU A 249 7.41 6.76 -18.14
CA LEU A 249 8.39 7.03 -17.10
C LEU A 249 8.02 8.33 -16.38
N LEU A 250 7.90 8.29 -15.05
CA LEU A 250 7.75 9.51 -14.25
C LEU A 250 9.11 10.10 -13.90
N ALA A 251 9.93 9.32 -13.19
CA ALA A 251 11.21 9.77 -12.65
C ALA A 251 12.10 8.59 -12.29
N ILE A 252 13.41 8.84 -12.23
CA ILE A 252 14.41 7.94 -11.66
C ILE A 252 15.19 8.75 -10.63
N VAL A 253 15.14 8.32 -9.38
CA VAL A 253 15.95 8.87 -8.29
C VAL A 253 17.06 7.88 -7.98
N ARG A 254 18.31 8.31 -8.11
CA ARG A 254 19.48 7.42 -8.01
C ARG A 254 20.60 8.11 -7.24
N ASP A 255 21.18 7.39 -6.29
CA ASP A 255 22.45 7.76 -5.68
C ASP A 255 23.59 7.14 -6.48
N GLU A 256 24.11 7.91 -7.44
CA GLU A 256 25.14 7.43 -8.37
C GLU A 256 26.44 7.06 -7.66
N VAL A 257 26.78 7.79 -6.58
CA VAL A 257 28.01 7.57 -5.83
C VAL A 257 27.90 6.29 -5.01
N ALA A 258 26.80 6.12 -4.28
CA ALA A 258 26.57 4.91 -3.49
C ALA A 258 26.41 3.66 -4.37
N GLU A 259 25.70 3.76 -5.49
CA GLU A 259 25.55 2.65 -6.44
C GLU A 259 26.91 2.23 -7.04
N ALA A 260 27.73 3.20 -7.47
CA ALA A 260 29.06 2.94 -8.01
C ALA A 260 29.99 2.30 -6.98
N GLU A 261 29.96 2.76 -5.73
CA GLU A 261 30.76 2.19 -4.64
C GLU A 261 30.31 0.74 -4.34
N LEU A 262 29.01 0.47 -4.25
CA LEU A 262 28.49 -0.89 -4.05
C LEU A 262 28.85 -1.81 -5.21
N LEU A 263 28.76 -1.34 -6.45
CA LEU A 263 29.21 -2.10 -7.63
C LEU A 263 30.69 -2.46 -7.55
N ARG A 264 31.53 -1.51 -7.13
CA ARG A 264 32.98 -1.74 -6.96
C ARG A 264 33.24 -2.79 -5.88
N ARG A 265 32.59 -2.67 -4.71
CA ARG A 265 32.71 -3.64 -3.61
C ARG A 265 32.20 -5.03 -3.98
N HIS A 266 31.09 -5.10 -4.69
CA HIS A 266 30.56 -6.35 -5.21
C HIS A 266 31.59 -7.05 -6.11
N ARG A 267 32.23 -6.33 -7.04
CA ARG A 267 33.28 -6.89 -7.90
C ARG A 267 34.49 -7.39 -7.11
N GLU A 268 34.89 -6.69 -6.05
CA GLU A 268 35.97 -7.13 -5.15
C GLU A 268 35.63 -8.45 -4.43
N ILE A 269 34.40 -8.55 -3.89
CA ILE A 269 33.90 -9.76 -3.24
C ILE A 269 33.86 -10.93 -4.24
N LEU A 270 33.30 -10.70 -5.42
CA LEU A 270 33.20 -11.72 -6.46
C LEU A 270 34.59 -12.20 -6.92
N ALA A 271 35.52 -11.28 -7.16
CA ALA A 271 36.90 -11.62 -7.55
C ALA A 271 37.64 -12.40 -6.45
N ALA A 272 37.41 -12.07 -5.17
CA ALA A 272 37.96 -12.83 -4.05
C ALA A 272 37.37 -14.24 -3.98
N TYR A 273 36.06 -14.38 -4.13
CA TYR A 273 35.37 -15.67 -4.14
C TYR A 273 35.81 -16.56 -5.31
N MET A 274 35.93 -15.99 -6.52
CA MET A 274 36.40 -16.75 -7.68
C MET A 274 37.76 -17.41 -7.45
N ARG A 275 38.64 -16.84 -6.60
CA ARG A 275 39.94 -17.45 -6.27
C ARG A 275 39.84 -18.66 -5.37
N THR A 276 38.74 -18.85 -4.65
CA THR A 276 38.59 -19.94 -3.68
C THR A 276 37.85 -21.15 -4.25
N ILE A 277 37.12 -20.99 -5.35
CA ILE A 277 36.43 -22.08 -6.04
C ILE A 277 37.32 -22.82 -7.07
N PRO A 278 37.07 -24.13 -7.31
CA PRO A 278 37.71 -24.90 -8.37
C PRO A 278 37.46 -24.35 -9.78
N ASP A 279 38.36 -24.62 -10.73
CA ASP A 279 38.25 -24.09 -12.10
C ASP A 279 36.98 -24.55 -12.85
N LEU A 280 36.53 -25.79 -12.63
CA LEU A 280 35.28 -26.32 -13.24
C LEU A 280 34.04 -25.49 -12.84
N ASP A 281 33.99 -25.01 -11.59
CA ASP A 281 32.90 -24.15 -11.11
C ASP A 281 33.04 -22.71 -11.62
N ARG A 282 34.25 -22.28 -12.01
CA ARG A 282 34.48 -20.95 -12.61
C ARG A 282 33.94 -20.88 -14.03
N ASP A 283 34.13 -21.93 -14.82
CA ASP A 283 33.67 -21.98 -16.21
C ASP A 283 32.14 -21.89 -16.27
N ASP A 284 31.41 -22.57 -15.37
CA ASP A 284 29.95 -22.46 -15.27
C ASP A 284 29.45 -21.04 -14.90
N ILE A 285 30.26 -20.26 -14.17
CA ILE A 285 29.96 -18.86 -13.84
C ILE A 285 30.25 -17.95 -15.05
N LEU A 286 31.38 -18.15 -15.72
CA LEU A 286 31.82 -17.36 -16.87
C LEU A 286 30.93 -17.60 -18.10
N ASP A 287 30.46 -18.83 -18.29
CA ASP A 287 29.57 -19.24 -19.38
C ASP A 287 28.09 -18.90 -19.11
N GLY A 288 27.78 -18.34 -17.93
CA GLY A 288 26.44 -17.87 -17.59
C GLY A 288 25.43 -18.99 -17.26
N TYR A 289 25.90 -20.22 -17.03
CA TYR A 289 25.06 -21.35 -16.60
C TYR A 289 24.65 -21.28 -15.13
N SER A 290 25.30 -20.41 -14.34
CA SER A 290 24.90 -20.09 -12.97
C SER A 290 24.19 -18.74 -12.85
N SER A 291 23.33 -18.60 -11.83
CA SER A 291 22.72 -17.32 -11.45
C SER A 291 23.73 -16.31 -10.88
N LEU A 292 25.03 -16.65 -10.86
CA LEU A 292 26.10 -15.77 -10.40
C LEU A 292 26.55 -14.73 -11.45
N SER A 293 25.95 -14.77 -12.65
CA SER A 293 26.11 -13.74 -13.68
C SER A 293 25.19 -12.53 -13.48
N ASP A 294 24.12 -12.67 -12.68
CA ASP A 294 23.21 -11.59 -12.31
C ASP A 294 23.68 -10.92 -10.99
N PRO A 295 24.07 -9.63 -11.01
CA PRO A 295 24.53 -8.90 -9.83
C PRO A 295 23.53 -8.89 -8.67
N VAL A 296 22.24 -9.10 -8.92
CA VAL A 296 21.18 -9.14 -7.90
C VAL A 296 21.10 -10.50 -7.21
N GLN A 297 21.50 -11.57 -7.89
CA GLN A 297 21.38 -12.95 -7.42
C GLN A 297 22.65 -13.43 -6.69
N VAL A 298 23.85 -13.03 -7.17
CA VAL A 298 25.14 -13.27 -6.48
C VAL A 298 25.10 -12.81 -5.03
N LEU A 299 24.41 -11.68 -4.80
CA LEU A 299 24.42 -10.95 -3.54
C LEU A 299 23.25 -11.30 -2.61
N ARG A 300 22.51 -12.38 -2.92
CA ARG A 300 21.59 -12.94 -1.93
C ARG A 300 22.38 -13.41 -0.71
N PRO A 301 21.93 -13.12 0.52
CA PRO A 301 22.63 -13.54 1.74
C PRO A 301 22.98 -15.03 1.76
N GLU A 302 22.12 -15.89 1.19
CA GLU A 302 22.36 -17.33 1.07
C GLU A 302 23.57 -17.68 0.19
N ASN A 303 23.80 -16.93 -0.90
CA ASN A 303 24.96 -17.11 -1.78
C ASN A 303 26.21 -16.49 -1.14
N LEU A 304 26.07 -15.32 -0.52
CA LEU A 304 27.13 -14.66 0.25
C LEU A 304 27.62 -15.49 1.44
N THR A 305 26.73 -16.22 2.11
CA THR A 305 27.10 -17.10 3.24
C THR A 305 27.89 -18.33 2.77
N LYS A 306 27.63 -18.82 1.55
CA LYS A 306 28.47 -19.87 0.92
C LYS A 306 29.84 -19.34 0.51
N MET A 307 29.95 -18.03 0.23
CA MET A 307 31.20 -17.36 -0.14
C MET A 307 32.08 -16.99 1.07
N ALA A 308 31.60 -17.18 2.30
CA ALA A 308 32.26 -16.72 3.53
C ALA A 308 33.35 -17.70 4.05
N GLU A 309 34.42 -17.93 3.29
CA GLU A 309 35.48 -18.88 3.66
C GLU A 309 36.65 -18.27 4.46
N THR A 310 36.77 -16.93 4.51
CA THR A 310 37.82 -16.23 5.27
C THR A 310 37.26 -15.07 6.09
N ASN A 311 37.91 -14.74 7.21
CA ASN A 311 37.52 -13.60 8.07
C ASN A 311 37.50 -12.26 7.31
N GLY A 312 38.39 -12.08 6.32
CA GLY A 312 38.43 -10.89 5.48
C GLY A 312 37.21 -10.77 4.57
N LEU A 313 36.77 -11.89 3.98
CA LEU A 313 35.60 -11.93 3.10
C LEU A 313 34.30 -11.78 3.89
N ILE A 314 34.21 -12.38 5.09
CA ILE A 314 33.10 -12.17 6.04
C ILE A 314 32.96 -10.68 6.38
N SER A 315 34.07 -10.02 6.73
CA SER A 315 34.04 -8.58 7.06
C SER A 315 33.62 -7.73 5.87
N ALA A 316 34.08 -8.05 4.66
CA ALA A 316 33.71 -7.33 3.43
C ALA A 316 32.22 -7.49 3.10
N ILE A 317 31.69 -8.72 3.23
CA ILE A 317 30.28 -9.03 3.03
C ILE A 317 29.41 -8.32 4.06
N GLY A 318 29.83 -8.30 5.34
CA GLY A 318 29.10 -7.59 6.40
C GLY A 318 29.03 -6.08 6.15
N PHE A 319 30.14 -5.48 5.73
CA PHE A 319 30.18 -4.07 5.36
C PHE A 319 29.32 -3.77 4.13
N PHE A 320 29.44 -4.58 3.07
CA PHE A 320 28.59 -4.49 1.88
C PHE A 320 27.10 -4.57 2.23
N SER A 321 26.72 -5.54 3.06
CA SER A 321 25.33 -5.72 3.51
C SER A 321 24.81 -4.50 4.26
N THR A 322 25.67 -3.89 5.08
CA THR A 322 25.34 -2.66 5.82
C THR A 322 25.09 -1.49 4.88
N LEU A 323 25.96 -1.28 3.89
CA LEU A 323 25.79 -0.23 2.88
C LEU A 323 24.56 -0.47 1.99
N ALA A 324 24.33 -1.71 1.55
CA ALA A 324 23.20 -2.07 0.70
C ALA A 324 21.85 -2.01 1.44
N GLN A 325 21.84 -2.04 2.77
CA GLN A 325 20.64 -1.81 3.57
C GLN A 325 20.24 -0.33 3.56
N ASP A 326 21.19 0.60 3.43
CA ASP A 326 20.88 2.01 3.33
C ASP A 326 20.33 2.34 1.94
N SER A 327 19.00 2.35 1.82
CA SER A 327 18.33 2.49 0.53
C SER A 327 18.04 3.95 0.19
N VAL A 328 17.94 4.24 -1.10
CA VAL A 328 17.38 5.51 -1.61
C VAL A 328 15.95 5.65 -1.12
N TYR A 329 15.70 6.71 -0.36
CA TYR A 329 14.39 7.04 0.17
C TYR A 329 13.80 8.21 -0.60
N ALA A 330 12.97 7.89 -1.60
CA ALA A 330 12.36 8.89 -2.46
C ALA A 330 10.83 8.70 -2.59
N PRO A 331 10.04 8.95 -1.53
CA PRO A 331 8.62 8.63 -1.53
C PRO A 331 7.83 9.48 -2.55
N LEU A 332 6.89 8.83 -3.24
CA LEU A 332 5.85 9.46 -4.05
C LEU A 332 4.55 9.47 -3.25
N ILE A 333 4.03 10.66 -2.94
CA ILE A 333 2.80 10.82 -2.13
C ILE A 333 1.80 11.72 -2.84
N LYS A 334 0.52 11.59 -2.48
CA LYS A 334 -0.54 12.49 -2.90
C LYS A 334 -1.00 13.34 -1.73
N VAL A 335 -1.15 14.65 -1.98
CA VAL A 335 -1.70 15.61 -1.02
C VAL A 335 -2.64 16.55 -1.78
N GLY A 336 -3.93 16.50 -1.44
CA GLY A 336 -4.98 17.17 -2.22
C GLY A 336 -4.96 16.72 -3.69
N PRO A 337 -4.95 17.66 -4.66
CA PRO A 337 -4.91 17.32 -6.08
C PRO A 337 -3.50 17.03 -6.62
N TRP A 338 -2.46 17.27 -5.83
CA TRP A 338 -1.07 17.22 -6.26
C TRP A 338 -0.37 15.92 -5.86
N ILE A 339 0.54 15.48 -6.73
CA ILE A 339 1.47 14.40 -6.47
C ILE A 339 2.83 15.01 -6.17
N TYR A 340 3.50 14.51 -5.13
CA TYR A 340 4.80 14.98 -4.68
C TYR A 340 5.80 13.84 -4.68
N LEU A 341 6.90 13.98 -5.42
CA LEU A 341 8.06 13.11 -5.34
C LEU A 341 9.15 13.80 -4.52
N PHE A 342 9.50 13.22 -3.39
CA PHE A 342 10.56 13.71 -2.51
C PHE A 342 11.88 13.08 -2.91
N ASP A 343 12.61 13.72 -3.82
CA ASP A 343 13.96 13.33 -4.17
C ASP A 343 14.95 13.87 -3.12
N HIS A 344 15.09 13.13 -2.01
CA HIS A 344 16.04 13.42 -0.94
C HIS A 344 17.50 13.14 -1.34
N VAL A 345 17.76 12.52 -2.49
CA VAL A 345 19.13 12.27 -2.97
C VAL A 345 19.66 13.50 -3.67
N ASN A 346 18.80 14.16 -4.46
CA ASN A 346 19.14 15.31 -5.28
C ASN A 346 18.59 16.64 -4.74
N ASP A 347 18.17 16.68 -3.47
CA ASP A 347 17.65 17.88 -2.79
C ASP A 347 16.45 18.54 -3.49
N LYS A 348 15.53 17.73 -4.04
CA LYS A 348 14.41 18.21 -4.87
C LYS A 348 13.06 17.65 -4.43
N LEU A 349 12.07 18.54 -4.39
CA LEU A 349 10.66 18.19 -4.30
C LEU A 349 10.03 18.48 -5.65
N LEU A 350 9.59 17.42 -6.33
CA LEU A 350 8.87 17.54 -7.59
C LEU A 350 7.37 17.48 -7.30
N ARG A 351 6.67 18.58 -7.56
CA ARG A 351 5.20 18.68 -7.48
C ARG A 351 4.61 18.50 -8.87
N ILE A 352 3.62 17.62 -9.00
CA ILE A 352 3.03 17.20 -10.27
C ILE A 352 1.49 17.30 -10.19
N ALA A 353 0.87 17.90 -11.20
CA ALA A 353 -0.52 17.69 -11.57
C ALA A 353 -0.55 16.90 -12.88
N MET A 354 -1.51 15.99 -13.02
CA MET A 354 -1.64 15.17 -14.23
C MET A 354 -2.57 15.80 -15.28
N GLU A 355 -3.49 16.68 -14.88
CA GLU A 355 -4.55 17.22 -15.74
C GLU A 355 -4.79 18.72 -15.49
N PRO A 356 -4.28 19.62 -16.36
CA PRO A 356 -3.24 19.36 -17.37
C PRO A 356 -1.91 19.00 -16.70
N ARG A 357 -1.04 18.29 -17.42
CA ARG A 357 0.28 17.93 -16.90
C ARG A 357 1.07 19.20 -16.57
N GLN A 358 1.40 19.39 -15.30
CA GLN A 358 2.21 20.48 -14.81
C GLN A 358 3.17 19.96 -13.77
N ASP A 359 4.42 20.36 -13.86
CA ASP A 359 5.45 20.05 -12.90
C ASP A 359 6.14 21.31 -12.38
N LYS A 360 6.49 21.28 -11.10
CA LYS A 360 7.28 22.32 -10.45
C LYS A 360 8.27 21.67 -9.51
N THR A 361 9.52 22.07 -9.61
CA THR A 361 10.57 21.65 -8.67
C THR A 361 10.82 22.73 -7.63
N THR A 362 10.92 22.32 -6.38
CA THR A 362 11.34 23.14 -5.24
C THR A 362 12.52 22.47 -4.55
N ALA A 363 13.45 23.23 -3.97
CA ALA A 363 14.58 22.66 -3.24
C ALA A 363 14.13 22.02 -1.91
N LEU A 364 14.77 20.92 -1.52
CA LEU A 364 14.59 20.27 -0.22
C LEU A 364 15.88 20.36 0.58
N ALA A 365 15.79 20.78 1.85
CA ALA A 365 16.95 20.82 2.74
C ALA A 365 16.69 20.24 4.14
N TYR A 366 15.44 20.00 4.52
CA TYR A 366 15.11 19.58 5.89
C TYR A 366 15.77 18.27 6.31
N HIS A 367 15.99 17.35 5.37
CA HIS A 367 16.48 16.00 5.62
C HIS A 367 17.98 15.96 5.93
N HIS A 368 18.72 17.05 5.65
CA HIS A 368 20.09 17.25 6.11
C HIS A 368 20.17 17.62 7.60
N SER A 369 19.04 17.94 8.24
CA SER A 369 19.02 18.18 9.68
C SER A 369 19.35 16.90 10.45
N ALA A 370 20.12 17.05 11.53
CA ALA A 370 20.46 15.94 12.42
C ALA A 370 19.21 15.18 12.89
N GLY A 371 19.34 13.85 12.94
CA GLY A 371 18.30 12.97 13.44
C GLY A 371 17.26 12.55 12.40
N TRP A 372 17.36 12.92 11.12
CA TRP A 372 16.46 12.46 10.06
C TRP A 372 16.32 10.94 10.04
N ARG A 373 15.09 10.43 9.95
CA ARG A 373 14.80 8.99 10.04
C ARG A 373 14.33 8.36 8.72
N LYS A 374 14.51 9.05 7.58
CA LYS A 374 14.05 8.58 6.25
C LYS A 374 12.58 8.17 6.26
N GLU A 375 11.73 8.99 6.89
CA GLU A 375 10.28 8.75 6.91
C GLU A 375 9.50 10.06 6.84
N VAL A 376 8.65 10.14 5.82
CA VAL A 376 7.65 11.17 5.61
C VAL A 376 6.29 10.58 6.00
N LEU A 377 5.58 11.28 6.90
CA LEU A 377 4.24 10.94 7.35
C LEU A 377 3.25 11.90 6.70
N VAL A 378 2.14 11.36 6.20
CA VAL A 378 1.09 12.14 5.53
C VAL A 378 -0.19 12.04 6.34
N ASP A 379 -0.71 13.20 6.71
CA ASP A 379 -2.08 13.34 7.20
C ASP A 379 -2.95 13.81 6.03
N ALA A 380 -3.47 12.85 5.26
CA ALA A 380 -4.21 13.13 4.03
C ALA A 380 -5.48 13.95 4.28
N ALA A 381 -6.10 13.77 5.45
CA ALA A 381 -7.29 14.47 5.87
C ALA A 381 -7.06 15.97 6.11
N LEU A 382 -5.89 16.33 6.64
CA LEU A 382 -5.51 17.72 6.90
C LEU A 382 -4.62 18.31 5.81
N GLU A 383 -4.29 17.53 4.78
CA GLU A 383 -3.32 17.85 3.74
C GLU A 383 -1.96 18.30 4.30
N ARG A 384 -1.52 17.67 5.40
CA ARG A 384 -0.25 17.98 6.07
C ARG A 384 0.76 16.86 5.92
N VAL A 385 2.02 17.24 5.78
CA VAL A 385 3.14 16.32 5.61
C VAL A 385 4.18 16.61 6.67
N TYR A 386 4.73 15.56 7.28
CA TYR A 386 5.68 15.67 8.37
C TYR A 386 6.91 14.82 8.08
N GLY A 387 8.10 15.39 8.24
CA GLY A 387 9.32 14.60 8.32
C GLY A 387 9.55 14.07 9.74
N ARG A 388 9.90 12.80 9.90
CA ARG A 388 10.28 12.22 11.19
C ARG A 388 11.77 12.34 11.48
N PHE A 389 12.07 12.80 12.69
CA PHE A 389 13.41 12.97 13.23
C PHE A 389 13.51 12.33 14.63
N SER A 390 14.74 12.13 15.09
CA SER A 390 15.04 11.88 16.50
C SER A 390 16.02 12.90 17.06
N ALA A 391 15.67 13.49 18.20
CA ALA A 391 16.59 14.30 18.98
C ALA A 391 17.51 13.44 19.86
N GLY A 392 18.38 14.09 20.63
CA GLY A 392 19.22 13.44 21.65
C GLY A 392 18.39 12.54 22.58
N GLY A 393 18.95 11.39 22.96
CA GLY A 393 18.24 10.40 23.78
C GLY A 393 17.13 9.63 23.05
N GLY A 394 16.98 9.81 21.73
CA GLY A 394 16.01 9.09 20.92
C GLY A 394 14.59 9.68 20.92
N ALA A 395 14.40 10.87 21.48
CA ALA A 395 13.10 11.55 21.53
C ALA A 395 12.55 11.81 20.11
N LEU A 396 11.25 11.60 19.94
CA LEU A 396 10.55 11.81 18.66
C LEU A 396 10.43 13.31 18.37
N VAL A 397 10.78 13.69 17.14
CA VAL A 397 10.54 15.03 16.60
C VAL A 397 9.84 14.90 15.26
N LEU A 398 8.74 15.61 15.07
CA LEU A 398 8.03 15.70 13.79
C LEU A 398 8.13 17.13 13.27
N LYS A 399 8.58 17.31 12.04
CA LYS A 399 8.66 18.62 11.38
C LYS A 399 7.62 18.69 10.27
N GLU A 400 6.59 19.52 10.44
CA GLU A 400 5.61 19.82 9.39
C GLU A 400 6.31 20.56 8.24
N LEU A 401 6.14 20.05 7.03
CA LEU A 401 6.80 20.51 5.83
C LEU A 401 5.91 21.50 5.09
N ASN A 402 6.51 22.57 4.58
CA ASN A 402 5.86 23.47 3.63
C ASN A 402 6.17 22.95 2.21
N LEU A 403 5.16 22.39 1.53
CA LEU A 403 5.35 21.77 0.22
C LEU A 403 5.61 22.76 -0.94
N ASP A 404 5.30 24.05 -0.75
CA ASP A 404 5.59 25.08 -1.74
C ASP A 404 7.06 25.53 -1.72
N THR A 405 7.66 25.56 -0.53
CA THR A 405 9.03 26.07 -0.29
C THR A 405 10.05 24.99 0.02
N GLY A 406 9.61 23.76 0.35
CA GLY A 406 10.47 22.67 0.81
C GLY A 406 11.06 22.85 2.22
N GLY A 407 10.67 23.94 2.90
CA GLY A 407 11.11 24.27 4.25
C GLY A 407 10.27 23.63 5.36
N ILE A 408 10.64 23.91 6.60
CA ILE A 408 9.90 23.48 7.79
C ILE A 408 8.91 24.58 8.17
N ARG A 409 7.63 24.24 8.26
CA ARG A 409 6.57 25.15 8.70
C ARG A 409 6.45 25.18 10.23
N LYS A 410 6.47 24.01 10.86
CA LYS A 410 6.34 23.87 12.31
C LYS A 410 7.07 22.63 12.82
N THR A 411 7.55 22.66 14.05
CA THR A 411 8.17 21.50 14.72
C THR A 411 7.31 21.09 15.91
N TYR A 412 7.16 19.77 16.09
CA TYR A 412 6.45 19.15 17.20
C TYR A 412 7.40 18.20 17.91
N THR A 413 7.42 18.26 19.23
CA THR A 413 8.32 17.45 20.06
C THR A 413 7.51 16.63 21.07
N PRO A 414 6.85 15.53 20.65
CA PRO A 414 6.12 14.67 21.58
C PRO A 414 7.04 14.10 22.66
N SER A 415 6.95 14.64 23.87
CA SER A 415 7.83 14.28 24.99
C SER A 415 7.59 12.87 25.56
N ILE A 416 6.59 12.15 25.05
CA ILE A 416 6.09 10.89 25.62
C ILE A 416 6.22 9.74 24.61
N ALA A 417 7.22 9.77 23.73
CA ALA A 417 7.47 8.66 22.80
C ALA A 417 8.05 7.43 23.55
N PRO A 418 7.35 6.29 23.59
CA PRO A 418 7.84 5.03 24.13
C PRO A 418 9.08 4.52 23.39
N TYR A 419 9.83 3.63 24.05
CA TYR A 419 11.01 2.99 23.46
C TYR A 419 10.64 2.11 22.25
N LEU A 420 11.61 1.92 21.35
CA LEU A 420 11.49 1.04 20.18
C LEU A 420 10.21 1.26 19.35
N SER A 421 9.79 2.53 19.24
CA SER A 421 8.58 2.90 18.52
C SER A 421 8.74 2.80 16.99
N ASN A 422 7.72 2.28 16.32
CA ASN A 422 7.68 2.05 14.87
C ASN A 422 6.24 2.11 14.31
N ASN A 423 6.11 1.90 13.00
CA ASN A 423 4.84 1.91 12.26
C ASN A 423 4.04 3.19 12.51
N PHE A 424 4.67 4.35 12.33
CA PHE A 424 4.02 5.65 12.54
C PHE A 424 3.02 5.94 11.41
N LYS A 425 1.81 6.37 11.76
CA LYS A 425 0.76 6.78 10.80
C LYS A 425 0.01 7.99 11.34
N MET A 426 -0.43 8.88 10.45
CA MET A 426 -1.15 10.11 10.80
C MET A 426 -2.58 10.06 10.28
N ARG A 427 -3.54 10.53 11.08
CA ARG A 427 -4.93 10.77 10.67
C ARG A 427 -5.55 11.84 11.55
N ASN A 428 -6.07 12.91 10.96
CA ASN A 428 -6.84 13.96 11.65
C ASN A 428 -6.09 14.61 12.84
N GLY A 429 -4.79 14.91 12.66
CA GLY A 429 -3.94 15.49 13.70
C GLY A 429 -3.48 14.51 14.78
N MET A 430 -3.89 13.24 14.69
CA MET A 430 -3.50 12.19 15.61
C MET A 430 -2.35 11.36 15.02
N LEU A 431 -1.29 11.15 15.81
CA LEU A 431 -0.21 10.22 15.48
C LEU A 431 -0.50 8.88 16.15
N TYR A 432 -0.50 7.82 15.35
CA TYR A 432 -0.60 6.43 15.76
C TYR A 432 0.75 5.74 15.56
N PHE A 433 1.15 4.88 16.49
CA PHE A 433 2.38 4.11 16.37
C PHE A 433 2.41 2.95 17.37
N ILE A 434 3.21 1.93 17.08
CA ILE A 434 3.46 0.83 18.01
C ILE A 434 4.71 1.17 18.81
N GLY A 435 4.66 1.04 20.13
CA GLY A 435 5.80 1.34 21.00
C GLY A 435 5.89 0.44 22.22
N GLN A 436 7.08 0.32 22.78
CA GLN A 436 7.36 -0.45 23.99
C GLN A 436 7.42 0.50 25.21
N PRO A 437 6.50 0.37 26.19
CA PRO A 437 6.45 1.26 27.35
C PRO A 437 7.70 1.15 28.25
N ASN A 438 8.28 -0.03 28.35
CA ASN A 438 9.44 -0.29 29.22
C ASN A 438 10.43 -1.18 28.47
N VAL A 439 11.69 -0.74 28.36
CA VAL A 439 12.78 -1.46 27.69
C VAL A 439 12.95 -2.91 28.19
N ASN A 440 12.61 -3.18 29.45
CA ASN A 440 12.75 -4.49 30.08
C ASN A 440 11.51 -5.40 29.92
N ILE A 441 10.40 -4.87 29.38
CA ILE A 441 9.16 -5.63 29.18
C ILE A 441 8.88 -5.68 27.68
N PRO A 442 8.92 -6.87 27.04
CA PRO A 442 8.83 -6.97 25.58
C PRO A 442 7.46 -6.56 25.03
N ASN A 443 6.42 -6.55 25.87
CA ASN A 443 5.06 -6.21 25.46
C ASN A 443 4.97 -4.78 24.94
N ARG A 444 4.50 -4.64 23.71
CA ARG A 444 4.25 -3.37 23.03
C ARG A 444 2.79 -2.95 23.19
N ARG A 445 2.52 -1.71 22.80
CA ARG A 445 1.19 -1.13 22.74
C ARG A 445 1.02 -0.33 21.47
N LEU A 446 -0.20 -0.29 20.94
CA LEU A 446 -0.60 0.70 19.94
C LEU A 446 -1.00 1.98 20.67
N TYR A 447 -0.31 3.07 20.39
CA TYR A 447 -0.60 4.37 20.95
C TYR A 447 -1.30 5.27 19.94
N LYS A 448 -2.12 6.18 20.46
CA LYS A 448 -2.71 7.32 19.76
C LYS A 448 -2.38 8.58 20.56
N LEU A 449 -1.79 9.59 19.91
CA LEU A 449 -1.43 10.86 20.54
C LEU A 449 -1.98 12.03 19.71
N ASN A 450 -2.41 13.11 20.37
CA ASN A 450 -2.81 14.34 19.67
C ASN A 450 -1.56 15.18 19.41
N LEU A 451 -1.13 15.29 18.15
CA LEU A 451 0.12 15.95 17.82
C LEU A 451 0.11 17.44 18.16
N PHE A 452 -1.04 18.10 18.02
CA PHE A 452 -1.15 19.54 18.16
C PHE A 452 -1.07 20.04 19.60
N THR A 453 -1.15 19.16 20.60
CA THR A 453 -0.89 19.52 22.00
C THR A 453 0.61 19.67 22.31
N PHE A 454 1.49 19.26 21.39
CA PHE A 454 2.95 19.32 21.50
C PHE A 454 3.57 20.36 20.57
N ALA A 455 2.76 21.30 20.12
CA ALA A 455 3.20 22.36 19.23
C ALA A 455 3.88 23.44 20.06
N GLU A 456 5.19 23.62 19.88
CA GLU A 456 5.92 24.76 20.43
C GLU A 456 5.51 26.07 19.73
#